data_AF-A0A968PZU5-F1
#
_entry.id   AF-A0A968PZU5-F1
#
_cell.length_a   1.000
_cell.length_b   1.000
_cell.length_c   1.000
_cell.angle_alpha   90.00
_cell.angle_beta   90.00
_cell.angle_gamma   90.00
#
_symmetry.space_group_name_H-M   'P 1'
#
loop_
_entity.id
_entity.type
_entity.pdbx_description
1 polymer ?
#
loop_
_entity_poly.entity_id
_entity_poly.type
_entity_poly.pdbx_seq_one_letter_code
_entity_poly.pdbx_strand_id
1 'polypeptide(L)'
;MTVEVNTIDQSIDTIKTISRQKQGDILSLNDRLPANEHEHHTAFIQIRVPQQQLDPTLEALSQLGEVQQRSLTAEDVSAQLVDHQARLRNLRKTETTLLEIMDRSGGVADVLKVAQELSNIRNSIEQIDAQLQALQNRVAYSTININLEERSPASR
;
A
#
# COMPACT_ATOMS: atom_id res chain seq x y z
N MET A 1 4.02 6.64 13.31
CA MET A 1 4.64 6.80 14.64
C MET A 1 5.81 7.76 14.52
N THR A 2 6.11 8.49 15.58
CA THR A 2 7.27 9.38 15.67
C THR A 2 8.17 8.87 16.79
N VAL A 3 9.46 8.72 16.49
CA VAL A 3 10.47 8.19 17.41
C VAL A 3 11.64 9.17 17.46
N GLU A 4 11.96 9.62 18.66
CA GLU A 4 13.19 10.37 18.91
C GLU A 4 14.35 9.37 19.09
N VAL A 5 15.41 9.54 18.31
CA VAL A 5 16.56 8.62 18.26
C VAL A 5 17.87 9.36 18.48
N ASN A 6 18.91 8.64 18.91
CA ASN A 6 20.23 9.27 19.12
C ASN A 6 20.97 9.52 17.81
N THR A 7 20.81 8.67 16.80
CA THR A 7 21.44 8.82 15.48
C THR A 7 20.52 8.28 14.40
N ILE A 8 20.15 9.09 13.42
CA ILE A 8 19.20 8.68 12.37
C ILE A 8 19.80 7.61 11.44
N ASP A 9 21.08 7.72 11.07
CA ASP A 9 21.73 6.76 10.16
C ASP A 9 21.65 5.31 10.67
N GLN A 10 21.98 5.09 11.96
CA GLN A 10 21.90 3.77 12.57
C GLN A 10 20.46 3.29 12.69
N SER A 11 19.51 4.19 12.98
CA SER A 11 18.09 3.86 13.05
C SER A 11 17.55 3.44 11.68
N ILE A 12 17.93 4.12 10.60
CA ILE A 12 17.57 3.74 9.22
C ILE A 12 18.05 2.32 8.91
N ASP A 13 19.31 1.99 9.24
CA ASP A 13 19.86 0.66 8.97
C ASP A 13 19.23 -0.44 9.82
N THR A 14 18.87 -0.11 11.06
CA THR A 14 18.12 -1.02 11.93
C THR A 14 16.71 -1.24 11.39
N ILE A 15 16.03 -0.21 10.91
CA ILE A 15 14.69 -0.32 10.29
C ILE A 15 14.74 -1.17 9.03
N LYS A 16 15.77 -1.01 8.17
CA LYS A 16 16.00 -1.89 7.01
C LYS A 16 16.12 -3.35 7.44
N THR A 17 16.84 -3.60 8.54
CA THR A 17 17.06 -4.95 9.07
C THR A 17 15.77 -5.55 9.63
N ILE A 18 15.04 -4.80 10.47
CA ILE A 18 13.74 -5.20 11.02
C ILE A 18 12.76 -5.52 9.88
N SER A 19 12.66 -4.62 8.89
CA SER A 19 11.79 -4.81 7.72
C SER A 19 12.09 -6.13 7.01
N ARG A 20 13.35 -6.42 6.69
CA ARG A 20 13.75 -7.68 6.04
C ARG A 20 13.47 -8.92 6.92
N GLN A 21 13.80 -8.86 8.20
CA GLN A 21 13.56 -9.97 9.14
C GLN A 21 12.06 -10.30 9.28
N LYS A 22 11.21 -9.28 9.17
CA LYS A 22 9.75 -9.40 9.25
C LYS A 22 9.10 -9.59 7.89
N GLN A 23 9.89 -9.94 6.86
CA GLN A 23 9.42 -10.18 5.49
C GLN A 23 8.65 -8.98 4.90
N GLY A 24 9.04 -7.77 5.29
CA GLY A 24 8.51 -6.52 4.79
C GLY A 24 9.41 -5.89 3.73
N ASP A 25 8.88 -4.81 3.16
CA ASP A 25 9.58 -3.97 2.18
C ASP A 25 9.59 -2.52 2.63
N ILE A 26 10.64 -1.79 2.23
CA ILE A 26 10.66 -0.33 2.31
C ILE A 26 9.97 0.23 1.07
N LEU A 27 8.95 1.05 1.28
CA LEU A 27 8.20 1.72 0.22
C LEU A 27 8.76 3.10 -0.10
N SER A 28 9.22 3.81 0.94
CA SER A 28 9.78 5.16 0.80
C SER A 28 10.76 5.46 1.93
N LEU A 29 11.81 6.20 1.61
CA LEU A 29 12.77 6.77 2.55
C LEU A 29 13.05 8.21 2.09
N ASN A 30 12.79 9.17 2.97
CA ASN A 30 13.15 10.56 2.78
C ASN A 30 14.01 10.96 3.97
N ASP A 31 15.28 11.24 3.70
CA ASP A 31 16.25 11.61 4.70
C ASP A 31 16.58 13.10 4.53
N ARG A 32 16.32 13.89 5.56
CA ARG A 32 16.54 15.34 5.56
C ARG A 32 17.64 15.68 6.55
N LEU A 33 18.84 15.84 5.99
CA LEU A 33 20.00 16.34 6.70
C LEU A 33 19.77 17.77 7.20
N PRO A 34 20.30 18.14 8.37
CA PRO A 34 20.20 19.49 8.89
C PRO A 34 21.00 20.46 8.00
N ALA A 35 20.39 21.57 7.60
CA ALA A 35 21.05 22.58 6.78
C ALA A 35 22.02 23.47 7.57
N ASN A 36 21.88 23.50 8.90
CA ASN A 36 22.68 24.28 9.84
C ASN A 36 22.56 23.69 11.25
N GLU A 37 23.34 24.19 12.21
CA GLU A 37 23.41 23.71 13.60
C GLU A 37 22.10 23.88 14.41
N HIS A 38 21.13 24.66 13.91
CA HIS A 38 19.84 24.89 14.56
C HIS A 38 18.72 24.01 13.98
N GLU A 39 18.98 23.28 12.88
CA GLU A 39 18.04 22.31 12.33
C GLU A 39 18.37 20.91 12.85
N HIS A 40 17.34 20.10 13.09
CA HIS A 40 17.49 18.71 13.48
C HIS A 40 17.54 17.82 12.24
N HIS A 41 18.38 16.78 12.29
CA HIS A 41 18.29 15.68 11.34
C HIS A 41 16.92 15.02 11.52
N THR A 42 16.19 14.82 10.43
CA THR A 42 14.89 14.13 10.44
C THR A 42 14.82 13.15 9.28
N ALA A 43 14.09 12.05 9.47
CA ALA A 43 13.86 11.10 8.39
C ALA A 43 12.42 10.57 8.43
N PHE A 44 11.84 10.38 7.26
CA PHE A 44 10.57 9.69 7.07
C PHE A 44 10.80 8.37 6.36
N ILE A 45 10.30 7.28 6.95
CA ILE A 45 10.37 5.94 6.38
C ILE A 45 8.98 5.35 6.35
N GLN A 46 8.59 4.86 5.18
CA GLN A 46 7.39 4.06 5.02
C GLN A 46 7.79 2.62 4.71
N ILE A 47 7.32 1.70 5.54
CA ILE A 47 7.49 0.26 5.34
C ILE A 47 6.14 -0.42 5.22
N ARG A 48 6.11 -1.57 4.54
CA ARG A 48 5.01 -2.52 4.64
C ARG A 48 5.52 -3.83 5.23
N VAL A 49 4.70 -4.48 6.04
CA VAL A 49 4.98 -5.81 6.61
C VAL A 49 3.72 -6.68 6.50
N PRO A 50 3.84 -8.01 6.43
CA PRO A 50 2.68 -8.89 6.52
C PRO A 50 1.85 -8.56 7.77
N GLN A 51 0.52 -8.64 7.67
CA GLN A 51 -0.37 -8.24 8.78
C GLN A 51 -0.02 -8.93 10.11
N GLN A 52 0.36 -10.21 10.06
CA GLN A 52 0.76 -11.00 11.23
C GLN A 52 2.05 -10.52 11.90
N GLN A 53 2.87 -9.74 11.20
CA GLN A 53 4.14 -9.19 11.70
C GLN A 53 4.00 -7.75 12.18
N LEU A 54 2.81 -7.15 12.13
CA LEU A 54 2.59 -5.76 12.54
C LEU A 54 3.03 -5.50 13.98
N ASP A 55 2.46 -6.20 14.95
CA ASP A 55 2.76 -5.96 16.37
C ASP A 55 4.22 -6.23 16.72
N PRO A 56 4.83 -7.37 16.31
CA PRO A 56 6.26 -7.60 16.51
C PRO A 56 7.16 -6.54 15.86
N THR A 57 6.74 -5.97 14.72
CA THR A 57 7.49 -4.89 14.05
C THR A 57 7.40 -3.60 14.85
N LEU A 58 6.20 -3.22 15.30
CA LEU A 58 6.00 -2.00 16.10
C LEU A 58 6.74 -2.07 17.43
N GLU A 59 6.79 -3.24 18.06
CA GLU A 59 7.59 -3.46 19.27
C GLU A 59 9.08 -3.25 19.00
N ALA A 60 9.63 -3.87 17.95
CA ALA A 60 11.04 -3.71 17.58
C ALA A 60 11.39 -2.25 17.23
N LEU A 61 10.52 -1.56 16.50
CA LEU A 61 10.69 -0.13 16.17
C LEU A 61 10.66 0.77 17.41
N SER A 62 9.86 0.42 18.41
CA SER A 62 9.77 1.18 19.67
C SER A 62 11.05 1.07 20.52
N GLN A 63 11.93 0.10 20.24
CA GLN A 63 13.22 -0.04 20.92
C GLN A 63 14.33 0.82 20.31
N LEU A 64 14.08 1.50 19.18
CA LEU A 64 15.07 2.35 18.53
C LEU A 64 15.35 3.64 19.29
N GLY A 65 14.40 4.08 20.12
CA GLY A 65 14.46 5.35 20.81
C GLY A 65 13.17 5.65 21.58
N GLU A 66 12.94 6.91 21.90
CA GLU A 66 11.78 7.34 22.66
C GLU A 66 10.58 7.58 21.74
N VAL A 67 9.51 6.80 21.90
CA VAL A 67 8.30 6.95 21.10
C VAL A 67 7.53 8.19 21.55
N GLN A 68 7.60 9.26 20.76
CA GLN A 68 6.89 10.51 21.02
C GLN A 68 5.40 10.39 20.66
N GLN A 69 5.09 9.66 19.60
CA GLN A 69 3.71 9.49 19.14
C GLN A 69 3.51 8.15 18.45
N ARG A 70 2.39 7.48 18.75
CA ARG A 70 1.93 6.29 18.02
C ARG A 70 0.44 6.40 17.74
N SER A 71 0.07 6.19 16.48
CA SER A 71 -1.32 6.02 16.06
C SER A 71 -1.43 4.71 15.27
N LEU A 72 -2.58 4.07 15.38
CA LEU A 72 -2.93 2.85 14.66
C LEU A 72 -4.33 3.03 14.08
N THR A 73 -4.47 2.77 12.78
CA THR A 73 -5.75 2.80 12.08
C THR A 73 -5.96 1.45 11.44
N ALA A 74 -7.10 0.83 11.74
CA ALA A 74 -7.53 -0.42 11.11
C ALA A 74 -8.70 -0.10 10.17
N GLU A 75 -8.63 -0.61 8.94
CA GLU A 75 -9.68 -0.48 7.93
C GLU A 75 -10.20 -1.90 7.59
N ASP A 76 -11.50 -2.13 7.74
CA ASP A 76 -12.13 -3.37 7.28
C ASP A 76 -12.59 -3.21 5.82
N VAL A 77 -11.90 -3.92 4.93
CA VAL A 77 -12.17 -3.91 3.48
C VAL A 77 -12.89 -5.17 2.99
N SER A 78 -13.35 -6.04 3.92
CA SER A 78 -13.93 -7.35 3.59
C SER A 78 -15.16 -7.22 2.70
N ALA A 79 -16.06 -6.29 3.02
CA ALA A 79 -17.27 -6.04 2.22
C ALA A 79 -16.93 -5.54 0.81
N GLN A 80 -15.96 -4.65 0.68
CA GLN A 80 -15.50 -4.11 -0.62
C GLN A 80 -14.88 -5.22 -1.49
N LEU A 81 -14.10 -6.12 -0.89
CA LEU A 81 -13.54 -7.27 -1.59
C LEU A 81 -14.62 -8.18 -2.18
N VAL A 82 -15.62 -8.55 -1.36
CA VAL A 82 -16.72 -9.42 -1.81
C VAL A 82 -17.53 -8.76 -2.92
N ASP A 83 -17.84 -7.48 -2.79
CA ASP A 83 -18.56 -6.70 -3.80
C ASP A 83 -17.80 -6.64 -5.13
N HIS A 84 -16.53 -6.22 -5.09
CA HIS A 84 -15.72 -6.08 -6.31
C HIS A 84 -15.48 -7.43 -6.99
N GLN A 85 -15.31 -8.51 -6.23
CA GLN A 85 -15.26 -9.86 -6.79
C GLN A 85 -16.56 -10.23 -7.51
N ALA A 86 -17.72 -9.91 -6.93
CA ALA A 86 -19.01 -10.16 -7.58
C ALA A 86 -19.17 -9.34 -8.86
N ARG A 87 -18.79 -8.05 -8.83
CA ARG A 87 -18.83 -7.17 -9.99
C ARG A 87 -17.92 -7.65 -11.11
N LEU A 88 -16.69 -8.07 -10.79
CA LEU A 88 -15.74 -8.62 -11.76
C LEU A 88 -16.28 -9.88 -12.44
N ARG A 89 -16.87 -10.80 -11.67
CA ARG A 89 -17.49 -12.02 -12.22
C ARG A 89 -18.61 -11.68 -13.19
N ASN A 90 -19.46 -10.71 -12.85
CA ASN A 90 -20.56 -10.28 -13.71
C ASN A 90 -20.05 -9.64 -15.00
N LEU A 91 -19.05 -8.75 -14.92
CA LEU A 91 -18.46 -8.11 -16.10
C LEU A 91 -17.83 -9.14 -17.05
N ARG A 92 -17.09 -10.13 -16.54
CA ARG A 92 -16.52 -11.21 -17.36
C ARG A 92 -17.60 -12.06 -18.03
N LYS A 93 -18.71 -12.34 -17.32
CA LYS A 93 -19.85 -13.06 -17.91
C LYS A 93 -20.50 -12.25 -19.03
N THR A 94 -20.65 -10.94 -18.85
CA THR A 94 -21.13 -10.03 -19.91
C THR A 94 -20.18 -10.03 -21.10
N GLU A 95 -18.88 -9.98 -20.87
CA GLU A 95 -17.87 -10.06 -21.93
C GLU A 95 -18.02 -11.35 -22.77
N THR A 96 -18.09 -12.51 -22.12
CA THR A 96 -18.33 -13.79 -22.81
C THR A 96 -19.62 -13.77 -23.62
N THR A 97 -20.70 -13.22 -23.06
CA THR A 97 -21.99 -13.14 -23.74
C THR A 97 -21.92 -12.23 -24.99
N LEU A 98 -21.22 -11.10 -24.91
CA LEU A 98 -21.02 -10.20 -26.05
C LEU A 98 -20.17 -10.86 -27.15
N LEU A 99 -19.13 -11.60 -26.78
CA LEU A 99 -18.33 -12.38 -27.74
C LEU A 99 -19.19 -13.41 -28.47
N GLU A 100 -20.05 -14.16 -27.76
CA GLU A 100 -20.98 -15.11 -28.38
C GLU A 100 -21.99 -14.46 -29.33
N ILE A 101 -22.45 -13.25 -29.00
CA ILE A 101 -23.34 -12.47 -29.89
C ILE A 101 -22.57 -12.07 -31.15
N MET A 102 -21.34 -11.56 -31.00
CA MET A 102 -20.48 -11.14 -32.11
C MET A 102 -20.23 -12.29 -33.09
N ASP A 103 -19.96 -13.50 -32.58
CA ASP A 103 -19.73 -14.69 -33.40
C ASP A 103 -20.98 -15.13 -34.21
N ARG A 104 -22.18 -14.76 -33.73
CA ARG A 104 -23.46 -15.06 -34.40
C ARG A 104 -23.94 -13.91 -35.30
N SER A 105 -23.34 -12.73 -35.22
CA SER A 105 -23.76 -11.55 -35.97
C SER A 105 -23.22 -11.57 -37.41
N GLY A 106 -24.12 -11.52 -38.40
CA GLY A 106 -23.75 -11.49 -39.83
C GLY A 106 -23.53 -10.08 -40.42
N GLY A 107 -23.86 -9.01 -39.68
CA GLY A 107 -23.82 -7.63 -40.17
C GLY A 107 -22.66 -6.81 -39.59
N VAL A 108 -21.88 -6.15 -40.44
CA VAL A 108 -20.74 -5.29 -40.03
C VAL A 108 -21.15 -4.21 -39.03
N ALA A 109 -22.34 -3.61 -39.18
CA ALA A 109 -22.83 -2.59 -38.27
C ALA A 109 -23.09 -3.12 -36.84
N ASP A 110 -23.57 -4.36 -36.71
CA ASP A 110 -23.81 -4.99 -35.41
C ASP A 110 -22.49 -5.40 -34.76
N VAL A 111 -21.55 -5.92 -35.54
CA VAL A 111 -20.19 -6.23 -35.08
C VAL A 111 -19.50 -4.97 -34.52
N LEU A 112 -19.61 -3.83 -35.20
CA LEU A 112 -19.02 -2.57 -34.73
C LEU A 112 -19.64 -2.10 -33.40
N LYS A 113 -20.96 -2.24 -33.22
CA LYS A 113 -21.63 -1.90 -31.95
C LYS A 113 -21.17 -2.81 -30.82
N VAL A 114 -21.11 -4.11 -31.05
CA VAL A 114 -20.65 -5.09 -30.05
C VAL A 114 -19.19 -4.84 -29.69
N ALA A 115 -18.33 -4.54 -30.67
CA ALA A 115 -16.92 -4.21 -30.43
C ALA A 115 -16.74 -2.97 -29.54
N GLN A 116 -17.54 -1.92 -29.76
CA GLN A 116 -17.52 -0.73 -28.92
C GLN A 116 -17.90 -1.06 -27.47
N GLU A 117 -18.95 -1.85 -27.28
CA GLU A 117 -19.39 -2.22 -25.93
C GLU A 117 -18.42 -3.17 -25.24
N LEU A 118 -17.81 -4.08 -26.00
CA LEU A 118 -16.74 -4.96 -25.51
C LEU A 118 -15.55 -4.14 -25.00
N SER A 119 -15.18 -3.06 -25.68
CA SER A 119 -14.15 -2.11 -25.22
C SER A 119 -14.50 -1.48 -23.87
N ASN A 120 -15.75 -1.01 -23.72
CA ASN A 120 -16.23 -0.43 -22.46
C ASN A 120 -16.20 -1.44 -21.30
N ILE A 121 -16.64 -2.67 -21.56
CA ILE A 121 -16.63 -3.75 -20.58
C ILE A 121 -15.21 -4.12 -20.18
N ARG A 122 -14.27 -4.23 -21.12
CA ARG A 122 -12.86 -4.52 -20.83
C ARG A 122 -12.21 -3.44 -19.98
N ASN A 123 -12.43 -2.17 -20.30
CA ASN A 123 -11.96 -1.06 -19.48
C ASN A 123 -12.50 -1.15 -18.04
N SER A 124 -13.77 -1.52 -17.88
CA SER A 124 -14.40 -1.71 -16.57
C SER A 124 -13.81 -2.91 -15.80
N ILE A 125 -13.52 -4.01 -16.50
CA ILE A 125 -12.85 -5.19 -15.94
C ILE A 125 -11.48 -4.80 -15.41
N GLU A 126 -10.66 -4.13 -16.22
CA GLU A 126 -9.30 -3.69 -15.84
C GLU A 126 -9.32 -2.79 -14.60
N GLN A 127 -10.26 -1.84 -14.54
CA GLN A 127 -10.41 -0.96 -13.39
C GLN A 127 -10.78 -1.72 -12.10
N ILE A 128 -11.75 -2.64 -12.19
CA ILE A 128 -12.16 -3.45 -11.02
C ILE A 128 -11.06 -4.41 -10.59
N ASP A 129 -10.34 -5.01 -11.54
CA ASP A 129 -9.25 -5.93 -11.23
C ASP A 129 -8.12 -5.20 -10.48
N ALA A 130 -7.75 -3.98 -10.92
CA ALA A 130 -6.78 -3.14 -10.23
C ALA A 130 -7.22 -2.75 -8.81
N GLN A 131 -8.50 -2.40 -8.62
CA GLN A 131 -9.06 -2.10 -7.29
C GLN A 131 -9.02 -3.32 -6.37
N LEU A 132 -9.34 -4.50 -6.90
CA LEU A 132 -9.34 -5.75 -6.16
C LEU A 132 -7.93 -6.14 -5.72
N GLN A 133 -6.92 -5.99 -6.59
CA GLN A 133 -5.51 -6.16 -6.24
C GLN A 133 -5.09 -5.21 -5.11
N ALA A 134 -5.51 -3.94 -5.16
CA ALA A 134 -5.21 -2.98 -4.11
C ALA A 134 -5.83 -3.37 -2.76
N LEU A 135 -7.09 -3.82 -2.74
CA LEU A 135 -7.76 -4.28 -1.52
C LEU A 135 -7.13 -5.57 -0.96
N GLN A 136 -6.74 -6.51 -1.83
CA GLN A 136 -6.03 -7.71 -1.43
C GLN A 136 -4.70 -7.38 -0.76
N ASN A 137 -3.96 -6.40 -1.29
CA ASN A 137 -2.73 -5.92 -0.67
C ASN A 137 -2.98 -5.31 0.72
N ARG A 138 -4.09 -4.58 0.91
CA ARG A 138 -4.47 -4.03 2.24
C ARG A 138 -4.80 -5.12 3.26
N VAL A 139 -5.32 -6.26 2.82
CA VAL A 139 -5.56 -7.41 3.70
C VAL A 139 -4.26 -8.13 4.04
N ALA A 140 -3.38 -8.31 3.05
CA ALA A 140 -2.15 -9.06 3.24
C ALA A 140 -1.09 -8.30 4.06
N TYR A 141 -1.05 -6.97 3.94
CA TYR A 141 0.01 -6.15 4.49
C TYR A 141 -0.50 -4.99 5.34
N SER A 142 0.28 -4.62 6.34
CA SER A 142 0.13 -3.40 7.11
C SER A 142 1.23 -2.40 6.72
N THR A 143 0.84 -1.15 6.51
CA THR A 143 1.78 -0.04 6.24
C THR A 143 2.11 0.67 7.54
N ILE A 144 3.39 0.87 7.80
CA ILE A 144 3.89 1.60 8.97
C ILE A 144 4.64 2.83 8.48
N ASN A 145 4.15 4.00 8.88
CA ASN A 145 4.79 5.29 8.64
C ASN A 145 5.60 5.66 9.88
N ILE A 146 6.89 5.94 9.71
CA ILE A 146 7.85 6.19 10.78
C ILE A 146 8.49 7.55 10.53
N ASN A 147 8.30 8.49 11.45
CA ASN A 147 9.06 9.72 11.52
C ASN A 147 10.18 9.51 12.55
N LEU A 148 11.41 9.82 12.17
CA LEU A 148 12.56 9.85 13.05
C LEU A 148 13.00 11.29 13.25
N GLU A 149 13.26 11.63 14.50
CA GLU A 149 13.81 12.92 14.90
C GLU A 149 15.08 12.66 15.72
N GLU A 150 16.19 13.26 15.34
CA GLU A 150 17.42 13.12 16.11
C GLU A 150 17.36 13.98 17.37
N ARG A 151 17.74 13.40 18.51
CA ARG A 151 17.77 14.10 19.80
C ARG A 151 18.73 15.28 19.74
N SER A 152 18.20 16.48 19.98
CA SER A 152 19.03 17.67 20.08
C SER A 152 19.97 17.61 21.30
N PRO A 153 21.25 17.99 21.18
CA PRO A 153 22.17 18.05 22.32
C PRO A 153 21.82 19.11 23.39
N ALA A 154 20.79 19.95 23.17
CA ALA A 154 20.40 21.04 24.07
C ALA A 154 19.40 20.64 25.19
N SER A 155 18.99 19.38 25.30
CA SER A 155 18.07 18.90 26.35
C SER A 155 18.81 18.26 27.54
N ARG A 156 19.68 19.02 28.23
CA ARG A 156 20.13 18.74 29.59
C ARG A 156 20.40 20.00 30.39
#